data_AF-A0A7C3Q5R9-F1
#
_entry.id   AF-A0A7C3Q5R9-F1
#
_cell.length_a   1.000
_cell.length_b   1.000
_cell.length_c   1.000
_cell.angle_alpha   90.00
_cell.angle_beta   90.00
_cell.angle_gamma   90.00
#
_symmetry.space_group_name_H-M   'P 1'
#
loop_
_entity.id
_entity.type
_entity.pdbx_description
1 polymer ?
#
loop_
_entity_poly.entity_id
_entity_poly.type
_entity_poly.pdbx_seq_one_letter_code
_entity_poly.pdbx_strand_id
1 'polypeptide(L)'
;MDIHYFDTLPSTQIYLVEALQNNRLEAPVAVLALEQNAGVGSRDNAWSGGEGNFFASFAVKLEDLPEDLLLSSASIYFSFIMKQTLLDLGENIWLKWPNDFYKNDEKVGGTITKKVNDTLVCGIGINLKKSQNGYSALQSDISPQLLLEKYILALEKFPKWKQIFSEYEVEFELSRKFSVHIENYQKSLSDASLQYDGSLIIEGKKVFSLR
;
A
#
# COMPACT_ATOMS: atom_id res chain seq x y z
N MET A 1 -11.03 -14.72 -2.96
CA MET A 1 -9.81 -14.45 -3.74
C MET A 1 -8.83 -15.60 -3.57
N ASP A 2 -8.26 -16.14 -4.64
CA ASP A 2 -7.24 -17.21 -4.55
C ASP A 2 -5.88 -16.65 -4.14
N ILE A 3 -5.10 -17.40 -3.35
CA ILE A 3 -3.78 -16.97 -2.84
C ILE A 3 -2.68 -17.95 -3.26
N HIS A 4 -1.66 -17.45 -3.94
CA HIS A 4 -0.46 -18.18 -4.30
C HIS A 4 0.69 -17.86 -3.33
N TYR A 5 1.25 -18.90 -2.72
CA TYR A 5 2.33 -18.78 -1.75
C TYR A 5 3.68 -19.16 -2.36
N PHE A 6 4.70 -18.37 -2.07
CA PHE A 6 6.07 -18.61 -2.49
C PHE A 6 7.02 -18.45 -1.30
N ASP A 7 8.03 -19.32 -1.22
CA ASP A 7 9.11 -19.14 -0.25
C ASP A 7 9.94 -17.90 -0.61
N THR A 8 10.24 -17.71 -1.90
CA THR A 8 11.03 -16.57 -2.38
C THR A 8 10.57 -16.12 -3.75
N LEU A 9 10.48 -14.81 -3.95
CA LEU A 9 10.31 -14.18 -5.27
C LEU A 9 11.26 -12.99 -5.42
N PRO A 10 11.63 -12.60 -6.65
CA PRO A 10 12.27 -11.32 -6.89
C PRO A 10 11.40 -10.16 -6.42
N SER A 11 10.14 -10.13 -6.88
CA SER A 11 9.14 -9.16 -6.48
C SER A 11 7.74 -9.73 -6.70
N THR A 12 6.91 -9.70 -5.66
CA THR A 12 5.49 -10.10 -5.75
C THR A 12 4.74 -9.24 -6.78
N GLN A 13 5.07 -7.94 -6.85
CA GLN A 13 4.48 -7.01 -7.80
C GLN A 13 4.85 -7.36 -9.24
N ILE A 14 6.14 -7.58 -9.52
CA ILE A 14 6.61 -7.93 -10.87
C ILE A 14 5.99 -9.25 -11.29
N TYR A 15 6.06 -10.27 -10.43
CA TYR A 15 5.51 -11.60 -10.70
C TYR A 15 4.02 -11.52 -11.07
N LEU A 16 3.21 -10.80 -10.29
CA LEU A 16 1.78 -10.75 -10.51
C LEU A 16 1.41 -9.93 -11.77
N VAL A 17 2.10 -8.81 -12.01
CA VAL A 17 1.93 -8.03 -13.25
C VAL A 17 2.25 -8.89 -14.48
N GLU A 18 3.37 -9.59 -14.48
CA GLU A 18 3.76 -10.47 -15.59
C GLU A 18 2.80 -11.66 -15.75
N ALA A 19 2.30 -12.23 -14.65
CA ALA A 19 1.34 -13.33 -14.71
C ALA A 19 0.02 -12.88 -15.37
N LEU A 20 -0.48 -11.69 -15.01
CA LEU A 20 -1.69 -11.11 -15.60
C LEU A 20 -1.49 -10.74 -17.07
N GLN A 21 -0.36 -10.10 -17.42
CA GLN A 21 -0.07 -9.71 -18.81
C GLN A 21 0.03 -10.91 -19.76
N ASN A 22 0.50 -12.06 -19.24
CA ASN A 22 0.64 -13.30 -20.00
C ASN A 22 -0.56 -14.24 -19.85
N ASN A 23 -1.68 -13.79 -19.25
CA ASN A 23 -2.89 -14.59 -18.98
C ASN A 23 -2.61 -15.91 -18.24
N ARG A 24 -1.59 -15.94 -17.36
CA ARG A 24 -1.26 -17.08 -16.50
C ARG A 24 -2.12 -17.10 -15.24
N LEU A 25 -2.55 -15.92 -14.79
CA LEU A 25 -3.45 -15.71 -13.66
C LEU A 25 -4.49 -14.65 -14.07
N GLU A 26 -5.61 -14.62 -13.36
CA GLU A 26 -6.71 -13.66 -13.56
C GLU A 26 -7.15 -13.07 -12.22
N ALA A 27 -7.62 -11.83 -12.19
CA ALA A 27 -8.19 -11.23 -11.00
C ALA A 27 -9.60 -11.78 -10.70
N PRO A 28 -10.00 -11.96 -9.42
CA PRO A 28 -9.24 -11.60 -8.21
C PRO A 28 -8.24 -12.66 -7.75
N VAL A 29 -6.97 -12.26 -7.56
CA VAL A 29 -5.88 -13.16 -7.12
C VAL A 29 -4.87 -12.42 -6.23
N ALA A 30 -4.27 -13.13 -5.28
CA ALA A 30 -3.18 -12.64 -4.44
C ALA A 30 -1.94 -13.55 -4.50
N VAL A 31 -0.80 -12.94 -4.20
CA VAL A 31 0.51 -13.57 -4.14
C VAL A 31 1.18 -13.13 -2.84
N LEU A 32 1.73 -14.07 -2.08
CA LEU A 32 2.57 -13.81 -0.91
C LEU A 32 3.94 -14.44 -1.11
N ALA A 33 5.00 -13.72 -0.77
CA ALA A 33 6.35 -14.27 -0.68
C ALA A 33 6.91 -14.13 0.75
N LEU A 34 7.55 -15.18 1.28
CA LEU A 34 8.23 -15.09 2.58
C LEU A 34 9.53 -14.28 2.51
N GLU A 35 10.17 -14.30 1.33
CA GLU A 35 11.35 -13.51 1.01
C GLU A 35 11.21 -12.80 -0.33
N GLN A 36 11.64 -11.54 -0.37
CA GLN A 36 11.69 -10.71 -1.57
C GLN A 36 13.10 -10.15 -1.78
N ASN A 37 13.81 -10.58 -2.82
CA ASN A 37 15.23 -10.24 -3.00
C ASN A 37 15.50 -9.07 -3.98
N ALA A 38 14.55 -8.75 -4.87
CA ALA A 38 14.62 -7.64 -5.82
C ALA A 38 13.32 -6.82 -5.80
N GLY A 39 12.82 -6.56 -4.59
CA GLY A 39 11.53 -5.92 -4.39
C GLY A 39 11.53 -4.49 -4.90
N VAL A 40 10.40 -4.08 -5.46
CA VAL A 40 10.23 -2.74 -6.03
C VAL A 40 9.35 -1.92 -5.10
N GLY A 41 9.89 -0.79 -4.68
CA GLY A 41 9.18 0.29 -4.02
C GLY A 41 8.87 1.41 -5.00
N SER A 42 8.26 2.46 -4.46
CA SER A 42 7.90 3.64 -5.23
C SER A 42 9.14 4.35 -5.79
N ARG A 43 9.10 4.90 -7.03
CA ARG A 43 10.27 5.55 -7.70
C ARG A 43 11.47 4.61 -7.82
N ASP A 44 11.24 3.33 -8.10
CA ASP A 44 12.28 2.31 -8.28
C ASP A 44 13.20 2.12 -7.05
N ASN A 45 12.77 2.57 -5.86
CA ASN A 45 13.46 2.27 -4.62
C ASN A 45 13.44 0.76 -4.36
N ALA A 46 14.52 0.19 -3.83
CA ALA A 46 14.52 -1.21 -3.44
C ALA A 46 13.65 -1.45 -2.20
N TRP A 47 12.86 -2.52 -2.21
CA TRP A 47 12.10 -3.01 -1.06
C TRP A 47 12.31 -4.51 -0.87
N SER A 48 13.53 -4.88 -0.49
CA SER A 48 13.92 -6.27 -0.28
C SER A 48 13.97 -6.61 1.21
N GLY A 49 13.77 -7.89 1.52
CA GLY A 49 13.92 -8.44 2.85
C GLY A 49 13.36 -9.86 2.93
N GLY A 50 13.39 -10.45 4.12
CA GLY A 50 12.97 -11.83 4.32
C GLY A 50 12.32 -12.08 5.67
N GLU A 51 12.46 -13.32 6.11
CA GLU A 51 11.85 -13.96 7.28
C GLU A 51 11.05 -13.04 8.24
N GLY A 52 9.74 -13.25 8.22
CA GLY A 52 8.80 -12.61 9.13
C GLY A 52 8.27 -11.26 8.65
N ASN A 53 8.74 -10.73 7.51
CA ASN A 53 8.17 -9.54 6.88
C ASN A 53 7.01 -9.87 5.92
N PHE A 54 6.20 -8.86 5.63
CA PHE A 54 5.04 -8.99 4.75
C PHE A 54 5.38 -8.47 3.35
N PHE A 55 5.32 -9.36 2.36
CA PHE A 55 5.46 -9.03 0.95
C PHE A 55 4.31 -9.69 0.18
N ALA A 56 3.29 -8.92 -0.15
CA ALA A 56 2.15 -9.42 -0.92
C ALA A 56 1.78 -8.47 -2.04
N SER A 57 1.33 -9.04 -3.16
CA SER A 57 0.62 -8.30 -4.20
C SER A 57 -0.71 -8.97 -4.47
N PHE A 58 -1.75 -8.18 -4.69
CA PHE A 58 -3.06 -8.68 -5.09
C PHE A 58 -3.58 -7.90 -6.28
N ALA A 59 -4.50 -8.51 -7.01
CA ALA A 59 -5.12 -7.96 -8.19
C ALA A 59 -6.64 -8.01 -8.05
N VAL A 60 -7.30 -6.89 -8.33
CA VAL A 60 -8.76 -6.74 -8.35
C VAL A 60 -9.20 -6.12 -9.66
N LYS A 61 -10.38 -6.48 -10.16
CA LYS A 61 -10.93 -5.83 -11.34
C LYS A 61 -11.39 -4.42 -10.98
N LEU A 62 -11.26 -3.50 -11.92
CA LEU A 62 -11.70 -2.12 -11.73
C LEU A 62 -13.22 -2.01 -11.53
N GLU A 63 -13.99 -2.93 -12.10
CA GLU A 63 -15.46 -3.00 -11.94
C GLU A 63 -15.90 -3.43 -10.53
N ASP A 64 -15.04 -4.13 -9.78
CA ASP A 64 -15.34 -4.57 -8.41
C ASP A 64 -15.07 -3.47 -7.37
N LEU A 65 -14.31 -2.43 -7.75
CA LEU A 65 -13.97 -1.33 -6.85
C LEU A 65 -15.19 -0.43 -6.59
N PRO A 66 -15.26 0.23 -5.42
CA PRO A 66 -16.35 1.17 -5.12
C PRO A 66 -16.48 2.25 -6.21
N GLU A 67 -17.70 2.54 -6.66
CA GLU A 67 -17.96 3.56 -7.68
C GLU A 67 -17.47 4.96 -7.27
N ASP A 68 -17.37 5.23 -5.95
CA ASP A 68 -16.89 6.48 -5.40
C ASP A 68 -15.35 6.55 -5.24
N LEU A 69 -14.62 5.47 -5.55
CA LEU A 69 -13.17 5.40 -5.50
C LEU A 69 -12.54 5.85 -6.84
N LEU A 70 -11.87 7.00 -6.81
CA LEU A 70 -11.04 7.43 -7.93
C LEU A 70 -9.70 6.68 -7.93
N LEU A 71 -9.20 6.33 -9.11
CA LEU A 71 -7.93 5.61 -9.25
C LEU A 71 -6.73 6.36 -8.63
N SER A 72 -6.77 7.69 -8.61
CA SER A 72 -5.74 8.51 -7.96
C SER A 72 -5.67 8.32 -6.45
N SER A 73 -6.75 7.82 -5.84
CA SER A 73 -6.87 7.55 -4.40
C SER A 73 -6.60 6.09 -4.05
N ALA A 74 -6.36 5.22 -5.03
CA ALA A 74 -6.30 3.78 -4.82
C ALA A 74 -5.19 3.36 -3.84
N SER A 75 -4.01 3.98 -3.90
CA SER A 75 -2.93 3.69 -2.95
C SER A 75 -3.30 4.07 -1.52
N ILE A 76 -3.99 5.18 -1.29
CA ILE A 76 -4.52 5.56 0.04
C ILE A 76 -5.57 4.54 0.48
N TYR A 77 -6.51 4.21 -0.40
CA TYR A 77 -7.61 3.27 -0.13
C TYR A 77 -7.10 1.90 0.36
N PHE A 78 -6.22 1.26 -0.40
CA PHE A 78 -5.67 -0.05 -0.01
C PHE A 78 -4.76 0.03 1.22
N SER A 79 -3.98 1.12 1.35
CA SER A 79 -3.16 1.33 2.54
C SER A 79 -4.03 1.46 3.79
N PHE A 80 -5.16 2.15 3.70
CA PHE A 80 -6.02 2.38 4.86
C PHE A 80 -6.68 1.09 5.35
N ILE A 81 -7.11 0.23 4.42
CA ILE A 81 -7.62 -1.11 4.76
C ILE A 81 -6.55 -1.93 5.48
N MET A 82 -5.29 -1.89 5.00
CA MET A 82 -4.18 -2.57 5.67
C MET A 82 -3.89 -2.01 7.06
N LYS A 83 -3.92 -0.68 7.21
CA LYS A 83 -3.76 -0.01 8.50
C LYS A 83 -4.84 -0.45 9.51
N GLN A 84 -6.10 -0.50 9.09
CA GLN A 84 -7.18 -1.00 9.95
C GLN A 84 -7.02 -2.49 10.27
N THR A 85 -6.59 -3.30 9.31
CA THR A 85 -6.30 -4.73 9.52
C THR A 85 -5.19 -4.94 10.56
N LEU A 86 -4.13 -4.14 10.51
CA LEU A 86 -3.05 -4.18 11.51
C LEU A 86 -3.52 -3.71 12.88
N LEU A 87 -4.37 -2.67 12.94
CA LEU A 87 -4.95 -2.19 14.18
C LEU A 87 -5.78 -3.29 14.87
N ASP A 88 -6.60 -4.01 14.11
CA ASP A 88 -7.38 -5.16 14.61
C ASP A 88 -6.50 -6.31 15.13
N LEU A 89 -5.26 -6.39 14.65
CA LEU A 89 -4.24 -7.36 15.11
C LEU A 89 -3.33 -6.80 16.21
N GLY A 90 -3.62 -5.60 16.73
CA GLY A 90 -2.90 -4.98 17.84
C GLY A 90 -1.72 -4.08 17.45
N GLU A 91 -1.50 -3.84 16.16
CA GLU A 91 -0.44 -2.94 15.67
C GLU A 91 -1.00 -1.58 15.28
N ASN A 92 -0.71 -0.56 16.10
CA ASN A 92 -1.11 0.81 15.80
C ASN A 92 -0.08 1.50 14.88
N ILE A 93 -0.49 1.75 13.65
CA ILE A 93 0.26 2.49 12.64
C ILE A 93 -0.61 3.59 12.03
N TRP A 94 0.01 4.53 11.34
CA TRP A 94 -0.69 5.58 10.60
C TRP A 94 -0.13 5.73 9.18
N LEU A 95 -0.88 6.39 8.32
CA LEU A 95 -0.51 6.61 6.93
C LEU A 95 0.07 8.00 6.71
N LYS A 96 1.35 8.04 6.34
CA LYS A 96 1.93 9.25 5.75
C LYS A 96 1.55 9.32 4.28
N TRP A 97 0.97 10.44 3.86
CA TRP A 97 0.55 10.62 2.47
C TRP A 97 1.69 10.32 1.47
N PRO A 98 1.40 9.64 0.36
CA PRO A 98 0.09 9.05 0.01
C PRO A 98 -0.10 7.59 0.45
N ASN A 99 0.95 6.88 0.85
CA ASN A 99 0.97 5.41 0.80
C ASN A 99 2.03 4.77 1.71
N ASP A 100 2.63 5.54 2.62
CA ASP A 100 3.69 5.03 3.49
C ASP A 100 3.12 4.70 4.87
N PHE A 101 3.36 3.47 5.35
CA PHE A 101 3.00 3.06 6.70
C PHE A 101 4.05 3.56 7.68
N TYR A 102 3.62 4.20 8.76
CA TYR A 102 4.48 4.76 9.79
C TYR A 102 4.08 4.25 11.18
N LYS A 103 5.09 3.99 12.02
CA LYS A 103 4.94 3.82 13.47
C LYS A 103 5.77 4.91 14.13
N ASN A 104 5.12 5.77 14.93
CA ASN A 104 5.70 7.04 15.34
C ASN A 104 6.18 7.84 14.11
N ASP A 105 7.44 8.24 14.05
CA ASP A 105 7.98 9.05 12.95
C ASP A 105 8.83 8.26 11.96
N GLU A 106 8.77 6.92 12.06
CA GLU A 106 9.57 6.02 11.25
C GLU A 106 8.71 5.24 10.27
N LYS A 107 9.16 5.21 9.01
CA LYS A 107 8.54 4.38 7.97
C LYS A 107 8.78 2.91 8.28
N VAL A 108 7.73 2.11 8.16
CA VAL A 108 7.76 0.64 8.35
C VAL A 108 7.29 -0.13 7.12
N GLY A 109 6.70 0.55 6.13
CA GLY A 109 6.16 -0.10 4.95
C GLY A 109 5.65 0.89 3.91
N GLY A 110 5.12 0.35 2.81
CA GLY A 110 4.31 1.13 1.89
C GLY A 110 3.58 0.28 0.86
N THR A 111 2.78 0.97 0.06
CA THR A 111 1.94 0.37 -0.98
C THR A 111 2.29 0.92 -2.36
N ILE A 112 2.28 0.09 -3.39
CA ILE A 112 2.41 0.54 -4.79
C ILE A 112 1.27 -0.03 -5.62
N THR A 113 0.84 0.70 -6.65
CA THR A 113 -0.21 0.25 -7.55
C THR A 113 0.25 0.25 -9.01
N LYS A 114 -0.31 -0.65 -9.80
CA LYS A 114 -0.09 -0.73 -11.24
C LYS A 114 -1.36 -1.21 -11.93
N LYS A 115 -1.88 -0.40 -12.85
CA LYS A 115 -2.96 -0.84 -13.73
C LYS A 115 -2.41 -1.77 -14.82
N VAL A 116 -3.08 -2.91 -15.00
CA VAL A 116 -2.85 -3.88 -16.07
C VAL A 116 -4.21 -4.14 -16.71
N ASN A 117 -4.43 -3.63 -17.93
CA ASN A 117 -5.73 -3.68 -18.61
C ASN A 117 -6.87 -3.11 -17.73
N ASP A 118 -7.88 -3.92 -17.42
CA ASP A 118 -9.04 -3.65 -16.57
C ASP A 118 -8.84 -4.06 -15.10
N THR A 119 -7.60 -4.40 -14.72
CA THR A 119 -7.22 -4.86 -13.39
C THR A 119 -6.27 -3.88 -12.72
N LEU A 120 -6.39 -3.72 -11.41
CA LEU A 120 -5.46 -2.96 -10.58
C LEU A 120 -4.66 -3.92 -9.70
N VAL A 121 -3.34 -3.92 -9.87
CA VAL A 121 -2.40 -4.68 -9.05
C VAL A 121 -1.86 -3.79 -7.95
N CYS A 122 -2.03 -4.21 -6.70
CA CYS A 122 -1.57 -3.49 -5.52
C CYS A 122 -0.57 -4.35 -4.76
N GLY A 123 0.65 -3.84 -4.61
CA GLY A 123 1.73 -4.45 -3.83
C GLY A 123 1.87 -3.75 -2.49
N ILE A 124 1.96 -4.54 -1.42
CA ILE A 124 2.12 -4.06 -0.04
C ILE A 124 3.35 -4.72 0.55
N GLY A 125 4.26 -3.89 1.04
CA GLY A 125 5.47 -4.31 1.74
C GLY A 125 5.50 -3.71 3.14
N ILE A 126 5.59 -4.54 4.19
CA ILE A 126 5.69 -4.09 5.59
C ILE A 126 6.79 -4.88 6.31
N ASN A 127 7.68 -4.15 6.97
CA ASN A 127 8.66 -4.70 7.88
C ASN A 127 7.96 -5.08 9.20
N LEU A 128 7.33 -6.25 9.27
CA LEU A 128 6.67 -6.74 10.49
C LEU A 128 7.71 -7.06 11.57
N LYS A 129 8.72 -7.87 11.26
CA LYS A 129 9.64 -8.43 12.25
C LYS A 129 11.03 -7.83 12.24
N LYS A 130 11.64 -7.70 11.05
CA LYS A 130 13.04 -7.25 10.89
C LYS A 130 13.14 -6.18 9.81
N SER A 131 14.10 -5.26 9.94
CA SER A 131 14.46 -4.35 8.86
C SER A 131 15.73 -4.82 8.15
N GLN A 132 15.69 -4.85 6.83
CA GLN A 132 16.82 -5.15 5.95
C GLN A 132 16.96 -4.12 4.81
N ASN A 133 16.13 -3.08 4.82
CA ASN A 133 15.99 -2.09 3.74
C ASN A 133 16.24 -0.64 4.23
N GLY A 134 16.78 -0.47 5.44
CA GLY A 134 17.10 0.85 6.00
C GLY A 134 15.93 1.61 6.62
N TYR A 135 14.74 0.99 6.69
CA TYR A 135 13.56 1.53 7.38
C TYR A 135 13.37 0.88 8.75
N SER A 136 12.33 1.23 9.51
CA SER A 136 12.04 0.58 10.79
C SER A 136 11.18 -0.67 10.61
N ALA A 137 11.08 -1.49 11.66
CA ALA A 137 10.20 -2.65 11.70
C ALA A 137 9.22 -2.51 12.88
N LEU A 138 8.05 -3.15 12.76
CA LEU A 138 7.02 -3.12 13.80
C LEU A 138 7.40 -3.92 15.05
N GLN A 139 8.35 -4.85 14.92
CA GLN A 139 8.73 -5.85 15.93
C GLN A 139 7.53 -6.73 16.33
N SER A 140 6.69 -7.02 15.35
CA SER A 140 5.48 -7.80 15.49
C SER A 140 5.73 -9.27 15.15
N ASP A 141 5.05 -10.17 15.87
CA ASP A 141 5.03 -11.61 15.58
C ASP A 141 3.80 -12.03 14.74
N ILE A 142 3.11 -11.07 14.12
CA ILE A 142 2.02 -11.35 13.19
C ILE A 142 2.57 -12.21 12.03
N SER A 143 1.92 -13.35 11.77
CA SER A 143 2.20 -14.17 10.60
C SER A 143 1.82 -13.42 9.32
N PRO A 144 2.70 -13.35 8.30
CA PRO A 144 2.37 -12.74 7.02
C PRO A 144 1.15 -13.37 6.33
N GLN A 145 0.97 -14.68 6.48
CA GLN A 145 -0.20 -15.41 5.97
C GLN A 145 -1.48 -14.95 6.67
N LEU A 146 -1.48 -14.93 8.01
CA LEU A 146 -2.62 -14.46 8.79
C LEU A 146 -2.98 -13.01 8.44
N LEU A 147 -1.97 -12.14 8.28
CA LEU A 147 -2.19 -10.75 7.89
C LEU A 147 -2.84 -10.66 6.51
N LEU A 148 -2.38 -11.44 5.53
CA LEU A 148 -2.95 -11.44 4.18
C LEU A 148 -4.40 -11.95 4.19
N GLU A 149 -4.69 -13.02 4.92
CA GLU A 149 -6.04 -13.58 5.05
C GLU A 149 -7.01 -12.55 5.65
N LYS A 150 -6.60 -11.90 6.75
CA LYS A 150 -7.41 -10.84 7.39
C LYS A 150 -7.60 -9.64 6.48
N TYR A 151 -6.54 -9.23 5.77
CA TYR A 151 -6.59 -8.13 4.82
C TYR A 151 -7.54 -8.41 3.66
N ILE A 152 -7.49 -9.61 3.06
CA ILE A 152 -8.39 -10.01 1.98
C ILE A 152 -9.84 -10.00 2.47
N LEU A 153 -10.12 -10.54 3.66
CA LEU A 153 -11.46 -10.50 4.25
C LEU A 153 -11.98 -9.08 4.48
N ALA A 154 -11.10 -8.13 4.79
CA ALA A 154 -11.46 -6.72 4.92
C ALA A 154 -11.66 -6.05 3.55
N LEU A 155 -10.80 -6.36 2.58
CA LEU A 155 -10.83 -5.84 1.22
C LEU A 155 -12.06 -6.27 0.44
N GLU A 156 -12.45 -7.56 0.53
CA GLU A 156 -13.61 -8.12 -0.19
C GLU A 156 -14.96 -7.55 0.28
N LYS A 157 -14.97 -6.75 1.34
CA LYS A 157 -16.14 -5.94 1.72
C LYS A 157 -16.31 -4.69 0.86
N PHE A 158 -15.27 -4.31 0.11
CA PHE A 158 -15.18 -3.09 -0.72
C PHE A 158 -15.79 -1.86 -0.01
N PRO A 159 -15.23 -1.45 1.15
CA PRO A 159 -15.74 -0.30 1.88
C PRO A 159 -15.80 0.94 0.98
N LYS A 160 -16.79 1.80 1.17
CA LYS A 160 -16.93 2.99 0.31
C LYS A 160 -15.75 3.93 0.51
N TRP A 161 -15.28 4.56 -0.58
CA TRP A 161 -14.20 5.53 -0.48
C TRP A 161 -14.56 6.67 0.48
N LYS A 162 -15.81 7.13 0.49
CA LYS A 162 -16.29 8.15 1.43
C LYS A 162 -16.01 7.79 2.90
N GLN A 163 -16.14 6.52 3.28
CA GLN A 163 -15.92 6.08 4.66
C GLN A 163 -14.43 6.17 5.00
N ILE A 164 -13.58 5.59 4.15
CA ILE A 164 -12.13 5.64 4.31
C ILE A 164 -11.61 7.07 4.30
N PHE A 165 -12.06 7.89 3.35
CA PHE A 165 -11.62 9.27 3.22
C PHE A 165 -11.92 10.08 4.47
N SER A 166 -13.11 9.93 5.06
CA SER A 166 -13.49 10.69 6.26
C SER A 166 -12.58 10.42 7.46
N GLU A 167 -12.07 9.19 7.60
CA GLU A 167 -11.11 8.84 8.65
C GLU A 167 -9.69 9.26 8.28
N TYR A 168 -9.29 9.04 7.03
CA TYR A 168 -7.96 9.41 6.54
C TYR A 168 -7.75 10.94 6.52
N GLU A 169 -8.79 11.73 6.28
CA GLU A 169 -8.72 13.20 6.32
C GLU A 169 -8.29 13.71 7.70
N VAL A 170 -8.75 13.07 8.77
CA VAL A 170 -8.31 13.39 10.15
C VAL A 170 -6.87 12.92 10.37
N GLU A 171 -6.51 11.71 9.92
CA GLU A 171 -5.16 11.16 10.08
C GLU A 171 -4.10 11.93 9.26
N PHE A 172 -4.50 12.54 8.14
CA PHE A 172 -3.62 13.34 7.27
C PHE A 172 -2.92 14.49 8.01
N GLU A 173 -3.49 14.99 9.11
CA GLU A 173 -2.86 16.01 9.95
C GLU A 173 -1.47 15.57 10.45
N LEU A 174 -1.25 14.27 10.68
CA LEU A 174 0.07 13.72 11.03
C LEU A 174 1.10 13.86 9.90
N SER A 175 0.65 13.92 8.65
CA SER A 175 1.52 14.10 7.49
C SER A 175 2.07 15.53 7.38
N ARG A 176 1.44 16.55 8.00
CA ARG A 176 1.80 17.97 7.82
C ARG A 176 3.22 18.32 8.23
N LYS A 177 3.80 17.59 9.19
CA LYS A 177 5.19 17.82 9.63
C LYS A 177 6.25 17.26 8.67
N PHE A 178 5.82 16.52 7.64
CA PHE A 178 6.72 15.90 6.67
C PHE A 178 6.77 16.70 5.37
N SER A 179 7.76 16.34 4.56
CA SER A 179 7.87 16.79 3.18
C SER A 179 7.76 15.60 2.23
N VAL A 180 7.23 15.85 1.05
CA VAL A 180 7.13 14.85 -0.01
C VAL A 180 7.89 15.31 -1.23
N HIS A 181 8.36 14.35 -2.02
CA HIS A 181 8.94 14.65 -3.31
C HIS A 181 7.80 14.79 -4.33
N ILE A 182 7.80 15.87 -5.10
CA ILE A 182 6.86 16.15 -6.18
C ILE A 182 7.71 16.47 -7.39
N GLU A 183 7.64 15.61 -8.41
CA GLU A 183 8.58 15.65 -9.54
C GLU A 183 10.04 15.66 -9.03
N ASN A 184 10.77 16.74 -9.32
CA ASN A 184 12.18 16.95 -9.00
C ASN A 184 12.43 17.76 -7.73
N TYR A 185 11.38 18.14 -6.98
CA TYR A 185 11.51 19.01 -5.82
C TYR A 185 10.89 18.40 -4.56
N GLN A 186 11.44 18.76 -3.40
CA GLN A 186 10.85 18.44 -2.11
C GLN A 186 9.93 19.59 -1.68
N LYS A 187 8.70 19.25 -1.24
CA LYS A 187 7.69 20.20 -0.79
C LYS A 187 7.18 19.83 0.59
N SER A 188 7.14 20.82 1.48
CA SER A 188 6.54 20.70 2.80
C SER A 188 5.04 20.41 2.69
N LEU A 189 4.52 19.59 3.59
CA LEU A 189 3.08 19.34 3.73
C LEU A 189 2.41 20.26 4.76
N SER A 190 3.14 21.18 5.39
CA SER A 190 2.63 22.09 6.42
C SER A 190 1.29 22.74 6.03
N ASP A 191 1.24 23.28 4.81
CA ASP A 191 0.11 24.04 4.28
C ASP A 191 -0.67 23.25 3.21
N ALA A 192 -0.45 21.93 3.13
CA ALA A 192 -1.12 21.09 2.15
C ALA A 192 -2.61 20.91 2.52
N SER A 193 -3.49 20.96 1.52
CA SER A 193 -4.91 20.67 1.69
C SER A 193 -5.28 19.38 0.97
N LEU A 194 -5.64 18.34 1.72
CA LEU A 194 -6.12 17.08 1.18
C LEU A 194 -7.48 17.27 0.48
N GLN A 195 -7.62 16.68 -0.70
CA GLN A 195 -8.84 16.71 -1.50
C GLN A 195 -9.50 15.35 -1.52
N TYR A 196 -10.82 15.31 -1.78
CA TYR A 196 -11.59 14.06 -1.82
C TYR A 196 -11.07 13.03 -2.82
N ASP A 197 -10.38 13.43 -3.89
CA ASP A 197 -9.76 12.51 -4.85
C ASP A 197 -8.37 12.00 -4.43
N GLY A 198 -8.01 12.20 -3.16
CA GLY A 198 -6.73 11.79 -2.56
C GLY A 198 -5.55 12.69 -2.95
N SER A 199 -5.77 13.71 -3.81
CA SER A 199 -4.73 14.68 -4.17
C SER A 199 -4.50 15.71 -3.07
N LEU A 200 -3.39 16.44 -3.17
CA LEU A 200 -3.09 17.58 -2.31
C LEU A 200 -3.12 18.88 -3.11
N ILE A 201 -3.64 19.95 -2.52
CA ILE A 201 -3.35 21.31 -2.95
C ILE A 201 -2.15 21.81 -2.15
N ILE A 202 -1.05 22.13 -2.82
CA ILE A 202 0.18 22.67 -2.22
C ILE A 202 0.54 23.94 -2.99
N GLU A 203 0.65 25.08 -2.30
CA GLU A 203 0.92 26.38 -2.93
C GLU A 203 -0.04 26.71 -4.10
N GLY A 204 -1.32 26.34 -3.94
CA GLY A 204 -2.35 26.56 -4.97
C GLY A 204 -2.30 25.59 -6.17
N LYS A 205 -1.39 24.61 -6.16
CA LYS A 205 -1.29 23.58 -7.22
C LYS A 205 -1.80 22.23 -6.73
N LYS A 206 -2.59 21.56 -7.56
CA LYS A 206 -3.10 20.21 -7.30
C LYS A 206 -2.05 19.15 -7.67
N VAL A 207 -1.77 18.23 -6.75
CA VAL A 207 -0.74 17.19 -6.88
C VAL A 207 -1.33 15.83 -6.56
N PHE A 208 -1.24 14.90 -7.51
CA PHE A 208 -1.73 13.54 -7.36
C PHE A 208 -0.63 12.59 -6.87
N SER A 209 -1.05 11.53 -6.19
CA SER A 209 -0.20 10.36 -5.97
C SER A 209 0.12 9.73 -7.33
N LEU A 210 1.40 9.56 -7.64
CA LEU A 210 1.87 8.76 -8.79
C LEU A 210 2.11 7.30 -8.37
N ARG A 211 1.47 6.84 -7.29
CA ARG A 211 1.74 5.57 -6.61
C ARG A 211 0.61 4.58 -6.77
#